data_AF-A0A6V7KP05-F1
#
_entry.id   AF-A0A6V7KP05-F1
#
_cell.length_a   1.000
_cell.length_b   1.000
_cell.length_c   1.000
_cell.angle_alpha   90.00
_cell.angle_beta   90.00
_cell.angle_gamma   90.00
#
_symmetry.space_group_name_H-M   'P 1'
#
loop_
_entity.id
_entity.type
_entity.pdbx_description
1 polymer ?
#
loop_
_entity_poly.entity_id
_entity_poly.type
_entity_poly.pdbx_seq_one_letter_code
_entity_poly.pdbx_strand_id
1 'polypeptide(L)'
;ANLTDAPTFYPSEKDFYDPFEYIDKIRPIAEKYGICKVVPPSNFKPECKIADDMRFTAYNQYVHRMLDRWGPNVKEMMAIKKYLATQSITLSQAPLIGGMEIDLPHLYQIVQNLGGLKEVIEKKKWQKVADGMKIPKSAQDRVTKLDDIYCKYLLPYDTLSTEERQKLFNDVEKEWQKRTTKRL
;
A
#
# COMPACT_ATOMS: atom_id res chain seq x y z
N ALA A 1 8.64 -16.30 13.09
CA ALA A 1 9.97 -16.79 12.73
C ALA A 1 10.99 -15.82 13.32
N ASN A 2 11.90 -16.29 14.18
CA ASN A 2 13.04 -15.47 14.60
C ASN A 2 14.02 -15.41 13.43
N LEU A 3 14.07 -14.27 12.76
CA LEU A 3 15.04 -14.03 11.70
C LEU A 3 16.42 -13.89 12.34
N THR A 4 17.41 -14.59 11.81
CA THR A 4 18.79 -14.45 12.25
C THR A 4 19.35 -13.15 11.68
N ASP A 5 19.93 -12.32 12.56
CA ASP A 5 20.57 -11.09 12.12
C ASP A 5 21.80 -11.38 11.25
N ALA A 6 21.96 -10.58 10.20
CA ALA A 6 23.14 -10.61 9.36
C ALA A 6 24.39 -10.08 10.12
N PRO A 7 25.58 -10.61 9.85
CA PRO A 7 26.80 -10.17 10.54
C PRO A 7 27.09 -8.69 10.25
N THR A 8 27.57 -8.00 11.29
CA THR A 8 28.04 -6.61 11.20
C THR A 8 29.55 -6.56 11.36
N PHE A 9 30.24 -5.89 10.44
CA PHE A 9 31.69 -5.78 10.42
C PHE A 9 32.15 -4.32 10.60
N TYR A 10 33.27 -4.16 11.29
CA TYR A 10 33.88 -2.86 11.63
C TYR A 10 35.33 -2.85 11.15
N PRO A 11 35.59 -2.49 9.88
CA PRO A 11 36.96 -2.42 9.34
C PRO A 11 37.81 -1.40 10.11
N SER A 12 39.10 -1.69 10.23
CA SER A 12 40.09 -0.68 10.58
C SER A 12 40.31 0.31 9.44
N GLU A 13 41.00 1.43 9.67
CA GLU A 13 41.32 2.38 8.59
C GLU A 13 42.14 1.73 7.46
N LYS A 14 43.04 0.81 7.81
CA LYS A 14 43.84 0.05 6.83
C LYS A 14 42.97 -0.89 6.02
N ASP A 15 42.09 -1.62 6.70
CA ASP A 15 41.14 -2.52 6.03
C ASP A 15 40.15 -1.74 5.15
N PHE A 16 39.77 -0.52 5.54
CA PHE A 16 38.82 0.29 4.78
C PHE A 16 39.44 0.98 3.55
N TYR A 17 40.77 0.96 3.42
CA TYR A 17 41.48 1.57 2.29
C TYR A 17 41.23 0.82 0.98
N ASP A 18 41.23 -0.52 1.00
CA ASP A 18 40.85 -1.37 -0.14
C ASP A 18 39.56 -2.16 0.17
N PRO A 19 38.39 -1.68 -0.30
CA PRO A 19 37.12 -2.34 -0.06
C PRO A 19 37.03 -3.76 -0.63
N PHE A 20 37.72 -4.06 -1.74
CA PHE A 20 37.62 -5.38 -2.37
C PHE A 20 38.39 -6.41 -1.57
N GLU A 21 39.61 -6.07 -1.13
CA GLU A 21 40.40 -6.93 -0.24
C GLU A 21 39.63 -7.20 1.07
N TYR A 22 39.00 -6.16 1.63
CA TYR A 22 38.20 -6.32 2.84
C TYR A 22 36.95 -7.19 2.63
N ILE A 23 36.25 -7.03 1.50
CA ILE A 23 35.11 -7.90 1.15
C ILE A 23 35.57 -9.36 1.05
N ASP A 24 36.70 -9.63 0.41
CA ASP A 24 37.25 -11.00 0.30
C ASP A 24 37.62 -11.58 1.66
N LYS A 25 38.17 -10.75 2.57
CA LYS A 25 38.46 -11.12 3.95
C LYS A 25 37.21 -11.54 4.73
N ILE A 26 36.08 -10.84 4.56
CA ILE A 26 34.83 -11.14 5.30
C ILE A 26 33.92 -12.15 4.58
N ARG A 27 34.16 -12.42 3.28
CA ARG A 27 33.35 -13.30 2.42
C ARG A 27 33.03 -14.66 3.05
N PRO A 28 33.99 -15.43 3.61
CA PRO A 28 33.71 -16.77 4.14
C PRO A 28 32.66 -16.81 5.27
N ILE A 29 32.45 -15.67 5.94
CA ILE A 29 31.46 -15.50 7.00
C ILE A 29 30.16 -14.94 6.41
N ALA A 30 30.25 -13.85 5.65
CA ALA A 30 29.09 -13.12 5.12
C ALA A 30 28.28 -13.93 4.10
N GLU A 31 28.95 -14.74 3.26
CA GLU A 31 28.33 -15.51 2.18
C GLU A 31 27.23 -16.46 2.70
N LYS A 32 27.42 -17.02 3.89
CA LYS A 32 26.44 -17.92 4.54
C LYS A 32 25.10 -17.25 4.84
N TYR A 33 25.08 -15.91 4.95
CA TYR A 33 23.89 -15.10 5.26
C TYR A 33 23.32 -14.43 4.00
N GLY A 34 24.05 -14.40 2.89
CA GLY A 34 23.69 -13.70 1.65
C GLY A 34 23.78 -12.17 1.70
N ILE A 35 23.76 -11.58 2.90
CA ILE A 35 23.93 -10.15 3.16
C ILE A 35 24.80 -9.92 4.41
N CYS A 36 25.45 -8.76 4.51
CA CYS A 36 26.14 -8.30 5.71
C CYS A 36 26.06 -6.78 5.82
N LYS A 37 26.31 -6.25 7.02
CA LYS A 37 26.41 -4.80 7.26
C LYS A 37 27.86 -4.41 7.52
N VAL A 38 28.36 -3.37 6.86
CA VAL A 38 29.68 -2.79 7.13
C VAL A 38 29.50 -1.40 7.70
N VAL A 39 30.05 -1.16 8.89
CA VAL A 39 30.05 0.16 9.52
C VAL A 39 31.43 0.76 9.31
N PRO A 40 31.55 1.86 8.55
CA PRO A 40 32.86 2.44 8.23
C PRO A 40 33.55 2.98 9.51
N PRO A 41 34.88 3.20 9.46
CA PRO A 41 35.62 3.84 10.54
C PRO A 41 35.06 5.23 10.87
N SER A 42 35.16 5.66 12.13
CA SER A 42 34.56 6.91 12.63
C SER A 42 35.12 8.19 11.99
N ASN A 43 36.32 8.12 11.41
CA ASN A 43 36.95 9.23 10.68
C ASN A 43 36.42 9.37 9.24
N PHE A 44 35.77 8.34 8.68
CA PHE A 44 35.20 8.37 7.34
C PHE A 44 33.86 9.11 7.36
N LYS A 45 33.90 10.41 7.05
CA LYS A 45 32.74 11.30 7.01
C LYS A 45 32.65 11.98 5.64
N PRO A 46 32.09 11.31 4.62
CA PRO A 46 31.93 11.91 3.31
C PRO A 46 30.97 13.11 3.39
N GLU A 47 31.27 14.16 2.63
CA GLU A 47 30.38 15.30 2.48
C GLU A 47 29.11 14.91 1.71
N CYS A 48 27.94 15.29 2.22
CA CYS A 48 26.69 15.16 1.49
C CYS A 48 26.58 16.28 0.45
N LYS A 49 26.65 15.95 -0.84
CA LYS A 49 26.58 16.93 -1.95
C LYS A 49 25.15 17.17 -2.47
N ILE A 50 24.14 16.83 -1.67
CA ILE A 50 22.74 17.00 -2.04
C ILE A 50 22.28 18.38 -1.58
N ALA A 51 21.66 19.15 -2.48
CA ALA A 51 21.08 20.43 -2.14
C ALA A 51 19.75 20.27 -1.37
N ASP A 52 19.51 21.15 -0.39
CA ASP A 52 18.29 21.12 0.44
C ASP A 52 17.00 21.34 -0.38
N ASP A 53 17.10 22.00 -1.53
CA ASP A 53 15.97 22.29 -2.42
C ASP A 53 15.75 21.23 -3.49
N MET A 54 16.49 20.11 -3.46
CA MET A 54 16.31 19.00 -4.40
C MET A 54 14.85 18.53 -4.45
N ARG A 55 14.34 18.32 -5.67
CA ARG A 55 13.01 17.75 -5.93
C ARG A 55 13.17 16.49 -6.76
N PHE A 56 12.39 15.47 -6.42
CA PHE A 56 12.29 14.23 -7.18
C PHE A 56 10.84 13.78 -7.25
N THR A 57 10.51 13.04 -8.30
CA THR A 57 9.20 12.41 -8.43
C THR A 57 9.16 11.17 -7.55
N ALA A 58 8.27 11.16 -6.55
CA ALA A 58 8.01 9.96 -5.75
C ALA A 58 7.02 9.04 -6.48
N TYR A 59 7.28 7.74 -6.41
CA TYR A 59 6.36 6.72 -6.93
C TYR A 59 5.53 6.12 -5.79
N ASN A 60 4.24 5.91 -6.04
CA ASN A 60 3.37 5.20 -5.11
C ASN A 60 3.58 3.69 -5.24
N GLN A 61 3.90 3.03 -4.12
CA GLN A 61 4.00 1.57 -4.06
C GLN A 61 2.74 0.98 -3.44
N TYR A 62 2.00 0.20 -4.22
CA TYR A 62 0.79 -0.49 -3.76
C TYR A 62 1.16 -1.82 -3.08
N VAL A 63 1.61 -1.76 -1.82
CA VAL A 63 2.08 -2.93 -1.05
C VAL A 63 1.06 -4.08 -1.03
N HIS A 64 -0.24 -3.77 -1.00
CA HIS A 64 -1.30 -4.78 -1.02
C HIS A 64 -1.37 -5.60 -2.32
N ARG A 65 -0.75 -5.11 -3.41
CA ARG A 65 -0.63 -5.83 -4.70
C ARG A 65 0.68 -6.61 -4.82
N MET A 66 1.61 -6.43 -3.90
CA MET A 66 2.88 -7.14 -3.89
C MET A 66 2.70 -8.52 -3.22
N LEU A 67 3.28 -9.56 -3.83
CA LEU A 67 3.42 -10.91 -3.25
C LEU A 67 2.10 -11.61 -2.84
N ASP A 68 1.12 -11.71 -3.75
CA ASP A 68 -0.14 -12.47 -3.60
C ASP A 68 -0.80 -12.34 -2.20
N ARG A 69 -0.78 -11.13 -1.64
CA ARG A 69 -1.24 -10.86 -0.27
C ARG A 69 -2.76 -10.96 -0.15
N TRP A 70 -3.21 -11.56 0.96
CA TRP A 70 -4.62 -11.69 1.32
C TRP A 70 -4.96 -10.97 2.63
N GLY A 71 -4.73 -9.66 2.62
CA GLY A 71 -5.00 -8.79 3.77
C GLY A 71 -6.43 -8.20 3.79
N PRO A 72 -6.83 -7.52 4.88
CA PRO A 72 -8.18 -6.97 5.05
C PRO A 72 -8.65 -6.07 3.88
N ASN A 73 -7.76 -5.20 3.37
CA ASN A 73 -8.05 -4.33 2.23
C ASN A 73 -8.37 -5.14 0.95
N VAL A 74 -7.60 -6.20 0.67
CA VAL A 74 -7.81 -7.06 -0.51
C VAL A 74 -9.12 -7.83 -0.38
N LYS A 75 -9.44 -8.34 0.82
CA LYS A 75 -10.72 -9.01 1.10
C LYS A 75 -11.90 -8.09 0.83
N GLU A 76 -11.84 -6.87 1.37
CA GLU A 76 -12.90 -5.86 1.19
C GLU A 76 -13.03 -5.43 -0.28
N MET A 77 -11.91 -5.24 -0.99
CA MET A 77 -11.92 -4.95 -2.42
C MET A 77 -12.60 -6.05 -3.24
N MET A 78 -12.32 -7.32 -2.91
CA MET A 78 -12.94 -8.46 -3.58
C MET A 78 -14.43 -8.58 -3.27
N ALA A 79 -14.85 -8.27 -2.03
CA ALA A 79 -16.26 -8.20 -1.66
C ALA A 79 -16.99 -7.12 -2.47
N ILE A 80 -16.45 -5.90 -2.51
CA ILE A 80 -16.99 -4.79 -3.31
C ILE A 80 -17.11 -5.20 -4.79
N LYS A 81 -16.04 -5.74 -5.39
CA LYS A 81 -16.05 -6.20 -6.79
C LYS A 81 -17.09 -7.29 -7.05
N LYS A 82 -17.21 -8.26 -6.16
CA LYS A 82 -18.16 -9.37 -6.29
C LYS A 82 -19.59 -8.86 -6.26
N TYR A 83 -19.89 -7.93 -5.36
CA TYR A 83 -21.23 -7.33 -5.29
C TYR A 83 -21.53 -6.42 -6.48
N LEU A 84 -20.57 -5.61 -6.94
CA LEU A 84 -20.74 -4.80 -8.13
C LEU A 84 -21.04 -5.66 -9.38
N ALA A 85 -20.42 -6.83 -9.48
CA ALA A 85 -20.72 -7.77 -10.55
C ALA A 85 -22.18 -8.26 -10.55
N THR A 86 -22.83 -8.40 -9.37
CA THR A 86 -24.26 -8.76 -9.32
C THR A 86 -25.16 -7.62 -9.79
N GLN A 87 -24.67 -6.38 -9.75
CA GLN A 87 -25.33 -5.18 -10.26
C GLN A 87 -24.95 -4.86 -11.71
N SER A 88 -24.28 -5.78 -12.42
CA SER A 88 -23.73 -5.56 -13.77
C SER A 88 -22.75 -4.38 -13.89
N ILE A 89 -22.16 -3.94 -12.78
CA ILE A 89 -21.12 -2.92 -12.77
C ILE A 89 -19.76 -3.61 -12.81
N THR A 90 -19.05 -3.44 -13.93
CA THR A 90 -17.71 -4.02 -14.09
C THR A 90 -16.64 -3.01 -13.64
N LEU A 91 -15.90 -3.35 -12.59
CA LEU A 91 -14.74 -2.59 -12.13
C LEU A 91 -13.45 -3.17 -12.75
N SER A 92 -13.27 -2.97 -14.06
CA SER A 92 -12.09 -3.46 -14.80
C SER A 92 -10.81 -2.72 -14.39
N GLN A 93 -10.90 -1.41 -14.14
CA GLN A 93 -9.82 -0.57 -13.66
C GLN A 93 -10.29 0.25 -12.45
N ALA A 94 -9.38 0.50 -11.51
CA ALA A 94 -9.66 1.37 -10.38
C ALA A 94 -9.87 2.81 -10.87
N PRO A 95 -10.83 3.57 -10.32
CA PRO A 95 -11.04 4.94 -10.74
C PRO A 95 -9.84 5.81 -10.33
N LEU A 96 -9.53 6.80 -11.17
CA LEU A 96 -8.36 7.67 -11.04
C LEU A 96 -8.80 9.10 -10.75
N ILE A 97 -8.15 9.76 -9.78
CA ILE A 97 -8.27 11.21 -9.57
C ILE A 97 -6.87 11.82 -9.58
N GLY A 98 -6.59 12.71 -10.53
CA GLY A 98 -5.28 13.36 -10.64
C GLY A 98 -4.13 12.38 -10.82
N GLY A 99 -4.36 11.26 -11.53
CA GLY A 99 -3.39 10.18 -11.74
C GLY A 99 -3.21 9.23 -10.55
N MET A 100 -3.93 9.44 -9.45
CA MET A 100 -3.93 8.55 -8.30
C MET A 100 -5.09 7.56 -8.37
N GLU A 101 -4.79 6.26 -8.32
CA GLU A 101 -5.83 5.24 -8.18
C GLU A 101 -6.51 5.33 -6.81
N ILE A 102 -7.83 5.30 -6.82
CA ILE A 102 -8.64 5.38 -5.62
C ILE A 102 -8.82 3.97 -5.03
N ASP A 103 -8.34 3.82 -3.81
CA ASP A 103 -8.57 2.63 -2.98
C ASP A 103 -10.01 2.67 -2.42
N LEU A 104 -10.91 1.90 -3.06
CA LEU A 104 -12.32 1.85 -2.69
C LEU A 104 -12.57 1.37 -1.23
N PRO A 105 -11.94 0.28 -0.73
CA PRO A 105 -11.98 -0.05 0.70
C PRO A 105 -11.55 1.10 1.62
N HIS A 106 -10.46 1.80 1.28
CA HIS A 106 -10.00 2.90 2.12
C HIS A 106 -10.97 4.08 2.10
N LEU A 107 -11.52 4.43 0.93
CA LEU A 107 -12.55 5.44 0.77
C LEU A 107 -13.79 5.10 1.60
N TYR A 108 -14.26 3.85 1.51
CA TYR A 108 -15.36 3.34 2.30
C TYR A 108 -15.10 3.56 3.81
N GLN A 109 -13.95 3.08 4.31
CA GLN A 109 -13.59 3.21 5.72
C GLN A 109 -13.53 4.66 6.20
N ILE A 110 -12.97 5.59 5.40
CA ILE A 110 -12.93 7.01 5.75
C ILE A 110 -14.35 7.58 5.88
N VAL A 111 -15.24 7.27 4.94
CA VAL A 111 -16.63 7.76 4.98
C VAL A 111 -17.37 7.19 6.18
N GLN A 112 -17.24 5.90 6.48
CA GLN A 112 -17.83 5.30 7.68
C GLN A 112 -17.29 5.93 8.96
N ASN A 113 -15.97 6.15 9.07
CA ASN A 113 -15.34 6.80 10.22
C ASN A 113 -15.79 8.26 10.42
N LEU A 114 -16.30 8.91 9.37
CA LEU A 114 -16.86 10.26 9.42
C LEU A 114 -18.36 10.30 9.73
N GLY A 115 -18.98 9.13 9.99
CA GLY A 115 -20.39 8.95 10.33
C GLY A 115 -21.28 8.48 9.16
N GLY A 116 -20.68 7.98 8.08
CA GLY A 116 -21.38 7.48 6.90
C GLY A 116 -21.70 8.56 5.86
N LEU A 117 -22.23 8.13 4.72
CA LEU A 117 -22.43 9.00 3.54
C LEU A 117 -23.34 10.20 3.84
N LYS A 118 -24.45 9.99 4.57
CA LYS A 118 -25.42 11.03 4.91
C LYS A 118 -24.76 12.19 5.68
N GLU A 119 -24.01 11.86 6.72
CA GLU A 119 -23.29 12.81 7.57
C GLU A 119 -22.17 13.53 6.79
N VAL A 120 -21.53 12.84 5.83
CA VAL A 120 -20.53 13.46 4.94
C VAL A 120 -21.17 14.50 4.01
N ILE A 121 -22.33 14.20 3.42
CA ILE A 121 -23.06 15.12 2.54
C ILE A 121 -23.61 16.31 3.33
N GLU A 122 -24.34 16.06 4.43
CA GLU A 122 -24.99 17.10 5.24
C GLU A 122 -23.98 18.11 5.80
N LYS A 123 -22.81 17.63 6.24
CA LYS A 123 -21.76 18.48 6.81
C LYS A 123 -20.69 18.89 5.80
N LYS A 124 -20.90 18.64 4.50
CA LYS A 124 -19.97 18.98 3.40
C LYS A 124 -18.53 18.49 3.66
N LYS A 125 -18.38 17.28 4.21
CA LYS A 125 -17.10 16.71 4.65
C LYS A 125 -16.29 16.07 3.51
N TRP A 126 -16.76 16.09 2.26
CA TRP A 126 -16.05 15.51 1.11
C TRP A 126 -14.61 16.04 0.94
N GLN A 127 -14.37 17.32 1.26
CA GLN A 127 -13.03 17.89 1.26
C GLN A 127 -12.10 17.13 2.23
N LYS A 128 -12.60 16.83 3.44
CA LYS A 128 -11.89 16.07 4.48
C LYS A 128 -11.68 14.61 4.06
N VAL A 129 -12.65 14.01 3.38
CA VAL A 129 -12.50 12.65 2.80
C VAL A 129 -11.36 12.65 1.77
N ALA A 130 -11.34 13.61 0.85
CA ALA A 130 -10.33 13.70 -0.19
C ALA A 130 -8.92 14.01 0.39
N ASP A 131 -8.83 14.78 1.49
CA ASP A 131 -7.58 14.99 2.22
C ASP A 131 -7.12 13.70 2.93
N GLY A 132 -8.05 12.94 3.52
CA GLY A 132 -7.78 11.63 4.12
C GLY A 132 -7.28 10.60 3.11
N MET A 133 -7.83 10.62 1.89
CA MET A 133 -7.37 9.83 0.73
C MET A 133 -6.05 10.33 0.14
N LYS A 134 -5.49 11.43 0.67
CA LYS A 134 -4.25 12.08 0.21
C LYS A 134 -4.27 12.46 -1.28
N ILE A 135 -5.45 12.72 -1.84
CA ILE A 135 -5.59 13.13 -3.24
C ILE A 135 -4.95 14.52 -3.40
N PRO A 136 -4.10 14.76 -4.42
CA PRO A 136 -3.47 16.06 -4.62
C PRO A 136 -4.50 17.20 -4.68
N LYS A 137 -4.22 18.33 -4.01
CA LYS A 137 -5.08 19.53 -4.07
C LYS A 137 -5.12 20.16 -5.46
N SER A 138 -4.10 19.91 -6.29
CA SER A 138 -4.05 20.31 -7.70
C SER A 138 -4.98 19.50 -8.60
N ALA A 139 -5.52 18.36 -8.14
CA ALA A 139 -6.42 17.55 -8.95
C ALA A 139 -7.77 18.25 -9.11
N GLN A 140 -8.10 18.62 -10.35
CA GLN A 140 -9.36 19.27 -10.68
C GLN A 140 -10.56 18.37 -10.34
N ASP A 141 -11.58 19.00 -9.75
CA ASP A 141 -12.85 18.39 -9.35
C ASP A 141 -12.71 17.18 -8.43
N ARG A 142 -11.62 17.11 -7.65
CA ARG A 142 -11.35 15.96 -6.77
C ARG A 142 -12.48 15.65 -5.79
N VAL A 143 -13.25 16.64 -5.35
CA VAL A 143 -14.37 16.45 -4.42
C VAL A 143 -15.55 15.81 -5.14
N THR A 144 -16.02 16.41 -6.24
CA THR A 144 -17.15 15.91 -7.03
C THR A 144 -16.87 14.52 -7.58
N LYS A 145 -15.67 14.30 -8.15
CA LYS A 145 -15.27 12.97 -8.65
C LYS A 145 -15.26 11.91 -7.55
N LEU A 146 -14.89 12.28 -6.32
CA LEU A 146 -14.85 11.34 -5.21
C LEU A 146 -16.26 10.96 -4.73
N ASP A 147 -17.18 11.93 -4.71
CA ASP A 147 -18.60 11.70 -4.45
C ASP A 147 -19.23 10.79 -5.53
N ASP A 148 -18.98 11.08 -6.81
CA ASP A 148 -19.44 10.27 -7.94
C ASP A 148 -18.93 8.82 -7.85
N ILE A 149 -17.64 8.64 -7.50
CA ILE A 149 -17.05 7.32 -7.30
C ILE A 149 -17.73 6.58 -6.16
N TYR A 150 -18.00 7.25 -5.04
CA TYR A 150 -18.69 6.63 -3.91
C TYR A 150 -20.10 6.21 -4.31
N CYS A 151 -20.87 7.11 -4.90
CA CYS A 151 -22.24 6.84 -5.34
C CYS A 151 -22.29 5.69 -6.37
N LYS A 152 -21.34 5.64 -7.30
CA LYS A 152 -21.32 4.61 -8.34
C LYS A 152 -20.86 3.25 -7.84
N TYR A 153 -19.80 3.19 -7.02
CA TYR A 153 -19.11 1.94 -6.71
C TYR A 153 -19.27 1.46 -5.27
N LEU A 154 -19.59 2.35 -4.33
CA LEU A 154 -19.65 2.02 -2.91
C LEU A 154 -21.06 2.08 -2.35
N LEU A 155 -21.93 2.98 -2.83
CA LEU A 155 -23.30 3.10 -2.33
C LEU A 155 -24.08 1.77 -2.38
N PRO A 156 -24.05 0.98 -3.48
CA PRO A 156 -24.73 -0.32 -3.48
C PRO A 156 -24.22 -1.27 -2.37
N TYR A 157 -22.91 -1.25 -2.12
CA TYR A 157 -22.27 -2.06 -1.09
C TYR A 157 -22.53 -1.54 0.33
N ASP A 158 -22.62 -0.22 0.51
CA ASP A 158 -22.90 0.45 1.77
C ASP A 158 -24.35 0.22 2.25
N THR A 159 -25.27 -0.01 1.32
CA THR A 159 -26.67 -0.32 1.63
C THR A 159 -26.93 -1.77 2.05
N LEU A 160 -25.91 -2.64 1.99
CA LEU A 160 -26.05 -4.05 2.39
C LEU A 160 -26.30 -4.19 3.89
N SER A 161 -27.11 -5.18 4.26
CA SER A 161 -27.25 -5.59 5.66
C SER A 161 -25.95 -6.20 6.19
N THR A 162 -25.83 -6.28 7.51
CA THR A 162 -24.66 -6.91 8.16
C THR A 162 -24.55 -8.38 7.76
N GLU A 163 -25.68 -9.08 7.66
CA GLU A 163 -25.76 -10.49 7.26
C GLU A 163 -25.36 -10.68 5.80
N GLU A 164 -25.85 -9.82 4.90
CA GLU A 164 -25.50 -9.87 3.48
C GLU A 164 -24.01 -9.64 3.27
N ARG A 165 -23.46 -8.65 3.97
CA ARG A 165 -22.03 -8.34 3.93
C ARG A 165 -21.19 -9.49 4.48
N GLN A 166 -21.59 -10.10 5.59
CA GLN A 166 -20.88 -11.25 6.14
C GLN A 166 -20.90 -12.45 5.18
N LYS A 167 -22.05 -12.72 4.55
CA LYS A 167 -22.17 -13.76 3.52
C LYS A 167 -21.23 -13.50 2.36
N LEU A 168 -21.18 -12.26 1.87
CA LEU A 168 -20.30 -11.84 0.79
C LEU A 168 -18.82 -12.06 1.14
N PHE A 169 -18.39 -11.69 2.35
CA PHE A 169 -17.03 -11.95 2.82
C PHE A 169 -16.70 -13.45 2.89
N ASN A 170 -17.64 -14.26 3.41
CA ASN A 170 -17.44 -15.71 3.48
C ASN A 170 -17.28 -16.33 2.09
N ASP A 171 -18.04 -15.87 1.11
CA ASP A 171 -17.96 -16.39 -0.26
C ASP A 171 -16.66 -15.98 -0.96
N VAL A 172 -16.21 -14.74 -0.73
CA VAL A 172 -14.92 -14.24 -1.22
C VAL A 172 -13.74 -15.02 -0.62
N GLU A 173 -13.80 -15.32 0.67
CA GLU A 173 -12.78 -16.13 1.35
C GLU A 173 -12.70 -17.54 0.75
N LYS A 174 -13.85 -18.20 0.55
CA LYS A 174 -13.92 -19.54 -0.07
C LYS A 174 -13.34 -19.54 -1.49
N GLU A 175 -13.63 -18.52 -2.30
CA GLU A 175 -13.10 -18.40 -3.66
C GLU A 175 -11.59 -18.20 -3.68
N TRP A 176 -11.08 -17.36 -2.77
CA TRP A 176 -9.64 -17.15 -2.64
C TRP A 176 -8.92 -18.44 -2.24
N GLN A 177 -9.42 -19.17 -1.24
CA GLN A 177 -8.87 -20.46 -0.79
C GLN A 177 -8.84 -21.51 -1.91
N LYS A 178 -9.92 -21.59 -2.71
CA LYS A 178 -9.96 -22.48 -3.88
C LYS A 178 -8.90 -22.10 -4.92
N ARG A 179 -8.68 -20.81 -5.16
CA ARG A 179 -7.69 -20.33 -6.15
C ARG A 179 -6.26 -20.58 -5.70
N THR A 180 -5.96 -20.37 -4.41
CA THR A 180 -4.62 -20.61 -3.87
C THR A 180 -4.29 -22.09 -3.79
N THR A 181 -5.23 -22.94 -3.39
CA THR A 181 -5.05 -24.40 -3.37
C THR A 181 -4.78 -24.98 -4.76
N LYS A 182 -5.35 -24.41 -5.82
CA LYS A 182 -5.05 -24.81 -7.21
C LYS A 182 -3.70 -24.35 -7.75
N ARG A 183 -3.08 -23.35 -7.11
CA ARG A 183 -1.79 -22.78 -7.54
C ARG A 183 -0.60 -23.44 -6.83
N LEU A 184 -0.84 -24.11 -5.71
CA LEU A 184 0.12 -24.95 -4.99
C LEU A 184 0.12 -26.36 -5.57
#